data_AF-A0A8J8WE02-F1
#
_entry.id   AF-A0A8J8WE02-F1
#
_cell.length_a   1.000
_cell.length_b   1.000
_cell.length_c   1.000
_cell.angle_alpha   90.00
_cell.angle_beta   90.00
_cell.angle_gamma   90.00
#
_symmetry.space_group_name_H-M   'P 1'
#
loop_
_entity.id
_entity.type
_entity.pdbx_description
1 polymer ?
#
loop_
_entity_poly.entity_id
_entity_poly.type
_entity_poly.pdbx_seq_one_letter_code
_entity_poly.pdbx_strand_id
1 'polypeptide(L)' 'MWYVAPEENLESVKIVAVTESGCIGETYDGYAVNIGACDASPGEWVTAAVDQKAKERAALMNPTS' A
#
# COMPACT_ATOMS: atom_id res chain seq x y z
N MET A 1 18.30 -15.22 3.73
CA MET A 1 16.88 -15.53 3.46
C MET A 1 16.34 -14.43 2.56
N TRP A 2 16.37 -14.60 1.23
CA TRP A 2 16.03 -13.54 0.25
C TRP A 2 14.51 -13.31 0.09
N TYR A 3 13.69 -14.21 0.63
CA TYR A 3 12.22 -14.22 0.47
C TYR A 3 11.45 -13.21 1.33
N VAL A 4 12.11 -12.55 2.27
CA VAL A 4 11.48 -11.57 3.19
C VAL A 4 12.08 -10.17 3.08
N ALA A 5 13.06 -9.98 2.19
CA ALA A 5 13.60 -8.66 1.94
C ALA A 5 12.52 -7.78 1.30
N PRO A 6 12.27 -6.57 1.83
CA PRO A 6 11.30 -5.67 1.24
C PRO A 6 11.74 -5.26 -0.17
N GLU A 7 10.79 -5.22 -1.08
CA GLU A 7 10.99 -4.68 -2.43
C GLU A 7 10.06 -3.49 -2.61
N GLU A 8 10.56 -2.31 -2.24
CA GLU A 8 9.80 -1.08 -2.31
C GLU A 8 9.80 -0.56 -3.75
N ASN A 9 8.62 -0.53 -4.36
CA ASN A 9 8.40 0.12 -5.65
C ASN A 9 7.47 1.31 -5.48
N LEU A 10 7.74 2.37 -6.24
CA LEU A 10 6.87 3.54 -6.29
C LEU A 10 5.61 3.18 -7.08
N GLU A 11 4.48 3.14 -6.39
CA GLU A 11 3.18 2.81 -6.96
C GLU A 11 2.18 3.95 -6.66
N SER A 12 1.27 4.20 -7.61
CA SER A 12 0.18 5.14 -7.40
C SER A 12 -0.91 4.49 -6.55
N VAL A 13 -1.18 5.08 -5.39
CA VAL A 13 -2.20 4.63 -4.44
C VAL A 13 -3.24 5.72 -4.26
N LYS A 14 -4.50 5.31 -4.10
CA LYS A 14 -5.60 6.19 -3.79
C LYS A 14 -5.74 6.32 -2.28
N ILE A 15 -5.71 7.54 -1.74
CA ILE A 15 -5.95 7.73 -0.31
C ILE A 15 -7.39 7.34 0.02
N VAL A 16 -7.55 6.37 0.92
CA VAL A 16 -8.86 5.93 1.40
C VAL A 16 -9.17 6.48 2.79
N ALA A 17 -8.15 6.74 3.60
CA ALA A 17 -8.30 7.33 4.92
C ALA A 17 -7.05 8.11 5.33
N VAL A 18 -7.25 9.18 6.10
CA VAL A 18 -6.19 9.92 6.79
C VAL A 18 -6.40 9.72 8.29
N THR A 19 -5.40 9.13 8.96
CA THR A 19 -5.44 8.82 10.39
C THR A 19 -4.38 9.63 11.15
N GLU A 20 -4.48 9.69 12.47
CA GLU A 20 -3.45 10.32 13.32
C GLU A 20 -2.06 9.67 13.14
N SER A 21 -2.02 8.39 12.76
CA SER A 21 -0.79 7.64 12.52
C SER A 21 -0.25 7.73 11.08
N GLY A 22 -0.95 8.43 10.18
CA GLY A 22 -0.61 8.53 8.77
C GLY A 22 -1.78 8.23 7.83
N CYS A 23 -1.51 8.27 6.54
CA CYS A 23 -2.47 8.03 5.49
C CYS A 23 -2.47 6.57 5.06
N ILE A 24 -3.68 6.07 4.81
CA ILE A 24 -3.90 4.76 4.22
C ILE A 24 -4.22 4.98 2.74
N GLY A 25 -3.36 4.44 1.89
CA GLY A 25 -3.55 4.36 0.45
C GLY A 25 -4.02 2.97 0.05
N GLU A 26 -4.80 2.88 -1.01
CA GLU A 26 -5.21 1.63 -1.65
C GLU A 26 -4.63 1.59 -3.06
N THR A 27 -3.92 0.52 -3.40
CA THR A 27 -3.42 0.28 -4.76
C THR A 27 -4.57 -0.11 -5.70
N TYR A 28 -4.34 -0.07 -7.02
CA TYR A 28 -5.36 -0.42 -8.02
C TYR A 28 -5.93 -1.84 -7.88
N ASP A 29 -5.14 -2.77 -7.35
CA ASP A 29 -5.51 -4.15 -7.09
C ASP A 29 -6.19 -4.37 -5.73
N GLY A 30 -6.50 -3.29 -5.00
CA GLY A 30 -7.24 -3.32 -3.74
C GLY A 30 -6.38 -3.64 -2.51
N TYR A 31 -5.06 -3.50 -2.61
CA TYR A 31 -4.17 -3.67 -1.46
C TYR A 31 -4.05 -2.36 -0.68
N ALA A 32 -4.49 -2.38 0.58
CA ALA A 32 -4.37 -1.25 1.50
C ALA A 32 -2.97 -1.20 2.13
N VAL A 33 -2.31 -0.07 2.00
CA VAL A 33 -0.95 0.22 2.49
C VAL A 33 -0.95 1.51 3.30
N ASN A 34 -0.27 1.48 4.45
CA ASN A 34 0.00 2.70 5.21
C ASN A 34 1.24 3.39 4.63
N ILE A 35 1.06 4.60 4.12
CA ILE A 35 2.12 5.38 3.46
C ILE A 35 2.76 6.43 4.39
N GLY A 36 2.42 6.41 5.67
CA GLY A 36 2.91 7.36 6.67
C GLY A 36 2.24 8.73 6.56
N ALA A 37 2.87 9.77 7.11
CA ALA A 37 2.33 11.12 7.07
C ALA A 37 2.22 11.61 5.61
N CYS A 38 1.02 12.03 5.21
CA CYS A 38 0.78 12.60 3.89
C CYS A 38 -0.06 13.86 4.01
N ASP A 39 0.15 14.79 3.08
CA ASP A 39 -0.64 16.02 2.94
C ASP A 39 -1.61 15.87 1.75
N ALA A 40 -2.41 14.80 1.80
CA ALA A 40 -3.35 14.44 0.73
C ALA A 40 -4.73 14.11 1.33
N SER A 41 -5.77 14.34 0.54
CA SER A 41 -7.16 14.11 0.96
C SER A 41 -7.67 12.73 0.54
N PRO A 42 -8.62 12.12 1.28
CA PRO A 42 -9.30 10.91 0.82
C PRO A 42 -9.89 11.09 -0.59
N GLY A 43 -9.61 10.16 -1.49
CA GLY A 43 -9.99 10.20 -2.90
C GLY A 43 -8.87 10.64 -3.85
N GLU A 44 -7.80 11.25 -3.33
CA GLU A 44 -6.65 11.70 -4.11
C GLU A 44 -5.70 10.53 -4.44
N TRP A 45 -5.03 10.61 -5.59
CA TRP A 45 -4.00 9.66 -5.99
C TRP A 45 -2.63 10.22 -5.70
N VAL A 46 -1.83 9.48 -4.94
CA VAL A 46 -0.45 9.84 -4.60
C VAL A 46 0.50 8.72 -4.97
N THR A 47 1.75 9.04 -5.24
CA THR A 47 2.80 8.05 -5.45
C THR A 47 3.48 7.74 -4.12
N ALA A 48 3.47 6.46 -3.72
CA ALA A 48 4.08 6.02 -2.47
C ALA A 48 4.95 4.77 -2.68
N ALA A 49 5.92 4.58 -1.79
CA ALA A 49 6.71 3.35 -1.76
C ALA A 49 5.87 2.22 -1.16
N VAL A 50 5.65 1.16 -1.94
CA VAL A 50 4.89 -0.03 -1.53
C VAL A 50 5.81 -1.25 -1.61
N ASP A 51 5.88 -2.01 -0.51
CA ASP A 51 6.59 -3.30 -0.50
C ASP A 51 5.80 -4.32 -1.32
N GLN A 52 6.26 -4.56 -2.54
CA GLN A 52 5.65 -5.52 -3.46
C GLN A 52 5.70 -6.94 -2.92
N LYS A 53 6.72 -7.30 -2.11
CA LYS A 53 6.77 -8.61 -1.47
C LYS A 53 5.73 -8.74 -0.37
N ALA A 54 5.46 -7.68 0.40
CA ALA A 54 4.36 -7.71 1.38
C ALA A 54 2.99 -7.87 0.69
N LYS A 55 2.81 -7.17 -0.44
CA LYS A 55 1.62 -7.26 -1.28
C LYS A 55 1.43 -8.65 -1.90
N GLU A 56 2.45 -9.22 -2.53
CA GLU A 56 2.45 -10.60 -3.06
C GLU A 56 2.08 -11.62 -1.98
N ARG A 57 2.66 -11.48 -0.79
CA ARG A 57 2.34 -12.35 0.37
C ARG A 57 0.88 -12.20 0.79
N ALA A 58 0.36 -10.97 0.86
CA ALA A 58 -1.04 -10.72 1.21
C ALA A 58 -2.01 -11.32 0.18
N ALA A 59 -1.68 -11.23 -1.11
CA ALA A 59 -2.46 -11.86 -2.18
C ALA A 59 -2.48 -13.39 -2.07
N LEU A 60 -1.33 -14.01 -1.79
CA LEU A 60 -1.23 -15.47 -1.58
C LEU A 60 -1.96 -15.96 -0.32
N MET A 61 -2.11 -15.10 0.68
CA MET A 61 -2.82 -15.40 1.94
C MET A 61 -4.34 -15.17 1.84
N ASN A 62 -4.84 -14.56 0.76
CA ASN A 62 -6.27 -14.45 0.44
C ASN A 62 -6.61 -15.21 -0.86
N PRO A 63 -6.64 -16.56 -0.84
CA PRO A 63 -6.77 -17.39 -2.05
C PRO A 63 -8.19 -17.44 -2.66
N THR A 64 -9.15 -16.65 -2.21
CA THR A 64 -10.53 -16.69 -2.75
C THR A 64 -10.66 -15.86 -4.03
N SER A 65 -10.44 -16.52 -5.17
CA SER A 65 -11.14 -16.26 -6.44
C SER A 65 -12.38 -17.16 -6.55
#